data_AF-A0A2T6AZ90-F1
#
_entry.id   AF-A0A2T6AZ90-F1
#
_cell.length_a   1.000
_cell.length_b   1.000
_cell.length_c   1.000
_cell.angle_alpha   90.00
_cell.angle_beta   90.00
_cell.angle_gamma   90.00
#
_symmetry.space_group_name_H-M   'P 1'
#
loop_
_entity.id
_entity.type
_entity.pdbx_description
1 polymer ?
#
loop_
_entity_poly.entity_id
_entity_poly.type
_entity_poly.pdbx_seq_one_letter_code
_entity_poly.pdbx_strand_id
1 'polypeptide(L)'
;MIRVCEETRRRIRVAVAAWAYERHADPIMSDAEYDALARSIDLDRSTANSEMDNWFALNFEPHTGAWVWGHPDREGLDRVYRGLRSRSHQRNVPALHLWLVTP
;
A
#
# COMPACT_ATOMS: atom_id res chain seq x y z
N MET A 1 2.36 13.29 -18.30
CA MET A 1 1.62 12.20 -17.62
C MET A 1 2.64 11.23 -17.07
N ILE A 2 2.93 11.28 -15.76
CA ILE A 2 3.81 10.29 -15.14
C ILE A 2 3.05 8.96 -15.18
N ARG A 3 3.51 8.01 -15.99
CA ARG A 3 2.95 6.66 -16.00
C ARG A 3 3.43 5.97 -14.73
N VAL A 4 2.52 5.79 -13.78
CA VAL A 4 2.76 4.96 -12.59
C VAL A 4 2.97 3.53 -13.07
N CYS A 5 4.15 2.97 -12.85
CA CYS A 5 4.44 1.59 -13.24
C CYS A 5 3.71 0.61 -12.30
N GLU A 6 3.61 -0.64 -12.70
CA GLU A 6 2.92 -1.66 -11.91
C GLU A 6 3.50 -1.80 -10.50
N GLU A 7 4.83 -1.73 -10.36
CA GLU A 7 5.50 -1.87 -9.07
C GLU A 7 5.21 -0.71 -8.13
N THR A 8 5.14 0.52 -8.66
CA THR A 8 4.71 1.68 -7.88
C THR A 8 3.31 1.44 -7.31
N ARG A 9 2.39 0.85 -8.08
CA ARG A 9 1.05 0.53 -7.59
C ARG A 9 1.09 -0.54 -6.49
N ARG A 10 1.89 -1.60 -6.65
CA ARG A 10 2.02 -2.66 -5.64
C ARG A 10 2.59 -2.13 -4.33
N ARG A 11 3.66 -1.33 -4.39
CA ARG A 11 4.30 -0.71 -3.22
C ARG A 11 3.38 0.26 -2.48
N ILE A 12 2.60 1.06 -3.21
CA ILE A 12 1.55 1.90 -2.59
C ILE A 12 0.49 1.01 -1.92
N ARG A 13 0.02 -0.03 -2.59
CA ARG A 13 -1.02 -0.93 -2.04
C ARG A 13 -0.55 -1.62 -0.77
N VAL A 14 0.65 -2.19 -0.75
CA VAL A 14 1.16 -2.92 0.42
C VAL A 14 1.42 -1.97 1.59
N ALA A 15 1.94 -0.76 1.32
CA ALA A 15 2.15 0.26 2.35
C ALA A 15 0.84 0.76 2.95
N VAL A 16 -0.18 1.04 2.13
CA VAL A 16 -1.48 1.49 2.64
C VAL A 16 -2.20 0.37 3.41
N ALA A 17 -2.06 -0.89 2.96
CA ALA A 17 -2.62 -2.04 3.68
C ALA A 17 -1.98 -2.22 5.05
N ALA A 18 -0.64 -2.17 5.13
CA ALA A 18 0.10 -2.21 6.39
C ALA A 18 -0.30 -1.02 7.28
N TRP A 19 -0.39 0.19 6.73
CA TRP A 19 -0.80 1.39 7.46
C TRP A 19 -2.20 1.26 8.08
N ALA A 20 -3.17 0.75 7.30
CA ALA A 20 -4.53 0.55 7.79
C ALA A 20 -4.59 -0.43 8.97
N TYR A 21 -3.82 -1.52 8.88
CA TYR A 21 -3.70 -2.51 9.95
C TYR A 21 -3.01 -1.91 11.18
N GLU A 22 -1.78 -1.41 11.02
CA GLU A 22 -0.91 -0.96 12.11
C GLU A 22 -1.42 0.30 12.82
N ARG A 23 -1.88 1.29 12.05
CA ARG A 23 -2.22 2.62 12.60
C ARG A 23 -3.68 2.73 13.04
N HIS A 24 -4.58 2.06 12.33
CA HIS A 24 -6.03 2.22 12.49
C HIS A 24 -6.74 0.99 13.05
N ALA A 25 -6.03 -0.14 13.21
CA ALA A 25 -6.61 -1.44 13.58
C ALA A 25 -7.80 -1.81 12.67
N ASP A 26 -7.72 -1.40 11.40
CA ASP A 26 -8.85 -1.39 10.48
C ASP A 26 -8.39 -1.93 9.11
N PRO A 27 -8.14 -3.25 8.99
CA PRO A 27 -7.62 -3.85 7.76
C PRO A 27 -8.56 -3.60 6.57
N ILE A 28 -7.95 -3.32 5.42
CA ILE A 28 -8.64 -3.04 4.14
C ILE A 28 -8.58 -4.22 3.16
N MET A 29 -7.81 -5.26 3.50
CA MET A 29 -7.71 -6.54 2.82
C MET A 29 -7.48 -7.64 3.87
N SER A 30 -7.74 -8.89 3.52
CA SER A 30 -7.46 -10.05 4.39
C SER A 30 -5.96 -10.36 4.47
N ASP A 31 -5.56 -11.10 5.50
CA ASP A 31 -4.17 -11.53 5.69
C ASP A 31 -3.64 -12.29 4.48
N ALA A 32 -4.43 -13.21 3.91
CA ALA A 32 -4.04 -13.99 2.73
C ALA A 32 -3.78 -13.11 1.49
N GLU A 33 -4.53 -12.02 1.34
CA GLU A 33 -4.35 -11.06 0.24
C GLU A 33 -3.15 -10.17 0.46
N TYR A 34 -2.92 -9.73 1.69
CA TYR A 34 -1.72 -9.01 2.07
C TYR A 34 -0.48 -9.86 1.80
N ASP A 35 -0.50 -11.11 2.25
CA ASP A 35 0.54 -12.12 2.04
C ASP A 35 0.88 -12.33 0.56
N ALA A 36 -0.15 -12.47 -0.28
CA ALA A 36 0.03 -12.61 -1.72
C ALA A 36 0.62 -11.34 -2.35
N LEU A 37 0.14 -10.17 -1.92
CA LEU A 37 0.65 -8.87 -2.40
C LEU A 37 2.11 -8.65 -1.96
N ALA A 38 2.43 -8.86 -0.69
CA ALA A 38 3.76 -8.67 -0.12
C ALA A 38 4.81 -9.58 -0.78
N ARG A 39 4.45 -10.83 -1.09
CA ARG A 39 5.32 -11.76 -1.84
C ARG A 39 5.50 -11.37 -3.31
N SER A 40 4.64 -10.52 -3.87
CA SER A 40 4.72 -10.06 -5.26
C SER A 40 5.53 -8.77 -5.44
N ILE A 41 6.01 -8.17 -4.35
CA ILE A 41 6.85 -6.97 -4.39
C ILE A 41 8.21 -7.33 -4.98
N ASP A 42 8.59 -6.58 -6.01
CA ASP A 42 9.88 -6.70 -6.68
C ASP A 42 10.75 -5.50 -6.28
N LEU A 43 11.72 -5.75 -5.39
CA LEU A 43 12.62 -4.72 -4.88
C LEU A 43 13.65 -4.26 -5.92
N ASP A 44 13.95 -5.09 -6.93
CA ASP A 44 14.93 -4.78 -7.99
C ASP A 44 14.33 -3.90 -9.09
N ARG A 45 12.99 -3.85 -9.17
CA ARG A 45 12.28 -3.03 -10.15
C ARG A 45 12.18 -1.57 -9.71
N SER A 46 12.84 -0.67 -10.46
CA SER A 46 12.74 0.77 -10.19
C SER A 46 11.32 1.32 -10.40
N THR A 47 10.90 2.19 -9.49
CA THR A 47 9.65 2.95 -9.56
C THR A 47 9.83 4.34 -10.15
N ALA A 48 11.03 4.66 -10.65
CA ALA A 48 11.47 6.02 -11.01
C ALA A 48 11.45 7.02 -9.83
N ASN A 49 11.41 6.52 -8.60
CA ASN A 49 11.57 7.27 -7.36
C ASN A 49 12.68 6.61 -6.54
N SER A 50 13.93 7.06 -6.73
CA SER A 50 15.11 6.44 -6.13
C SER A 50 15.11 6.49 -4.60
N GLU A 51 14.53 7.54 -4.00
CA GLU A 51 14.40 7.65 -2.54
C GLU A 51 13.48 6.56 -2.00
N MET A 52 12.31 6.38 -2.63
CA MET A 52 11.36 5.34 -2.23
C MET A 52 11.87 3.93 -2.57
N ASP A 53 12.57 3.77 -3.70
CA ASP A 53 13.22 2.50 -4.07
C ASP A 53 14.24 2.08 -3.00
N ASN A 54 15.12 2.99 -2.59
CA ASN A 54 16.11 2.74 -1.54
C ASN A 54 15.46 2.46 -0.19
N TRP A 55 14.42 3.22 0.18
CA TRP A 55 13.73 3.00 1.44
C TRP A 55 13.05 1.63 1.50
N PHE A 56 12.37 1.20 0.42
CA PHE A 56 11.78 -0.13 0.33
C PHE A 56 12.86 -1.22 0.44
N ALA A 57 13.97 -1.09 -0.28
CA ALA A 57 15.06 -2.07 -0.24
C ALA A 57 15.66 -2.25 1.17
N LEU A 58 15.68 -1.19 1.99
CA LEU A 58 16.27 -1.21 3.33
C LEU A 58 15.29 -1.60 4.44
N ASN A 59 13.98 -1.40 4.26
CA ASN A 59 13.00 -1.49 5.36
C ASN A 59 11.84 -2.45 5.09
N PHE A 60 11.55 -2.81 3.84
CA PHE A 60 10.37 -3.63 3.54
C PHE A 60 10.55 -5.05 4.07
N GLU A 61 9.63 -5.45 4.96
CA GLU A 61 9.58 -6.81 5.50
C GLU A 61 8.24 -7.46 5.14
N PRO A 62 8.19 -8.47 4.27
CA PRO A 62 6.94 -9.00 3.74
C PRO A 62 6.10 -9.78 4.77
N HIS A 63 6.67 -10.10 5.94
CA HIS A 63 6.06 -10.93 6.97
C HIS A 63 5.50 -10.12 8.16
N THR A 64 5.57 -8.79 8.11
CA THR A 64 5.05 -7.89 9.15
C THR A 64 4.61 -6.56 8.55
N GLY A 65 3.68 -5.86 9.20
CA GLY A 65 3.29 -4.50 8.84
C GLY A 65 4.19 -3.42 9.49
N ALA A 66 4.98 -3.79 10.50
CA ALA A 66 5.66 -2.83 11.40
C ALA A 66 6.61 -1.85 10.69
N TRP A 67 7.20 -2.24 9.55
CA TRP A 67 8.08 -1.38 8.75
C TRP A 67 7.41 -0.09 8.29
N VAL A 68 6.07 -0.09 8.15
CA VAL A 68 5.31 1.07 7.68
C VAL A 68 5.38 2.27 8.63
N TRP A 69 5.68 2.05 9.92
CA TRP A 69 5.86 3.14 10.89
C TRP A 69 7.00 4.08 10.51
N GLY A 70 8.00 3.58 9.79
CA GLY A 70 9.13 4.34 9.25
C GLY A 70 8.91 4.92 7.85
N HIS A 71 7.71 4.83 7.27
CA HIS A 71 7.45 5.27 5.90
C HIS A 71 7.74 6.78 5.70
N PRO A 72 8.45 7.21 4.64
CA PRO A 72 8.82 8.62 4.44
C PRO A 72 7.61 9.54 4.30
N ASP A 73 6.53 9.05 3.69
CA ASP A 73 5.29 9.80 3.43
C ASP A 73 4.08 9.21 4.17
N ARG A 74 4.04 9.35 5.50
CA ARG A 74 2.90 8.86 6.32
C ARG A 74 1.61 9.63 6.05
N GLU A 75 1.70 10.92 5.75
CA GLU A 75 0.53 11.74 5.42
C GLU A 75 -0.12 11.29 4.11
N GLY A 76 0.69 10.93 3.10
CA GLY A 76 0.23 10.33 1.86
C GLY A 76 -0.49 9.00 2.09
N LEU A 77 0.06 8.11 2.92
CA LEU A 77 -0.61 6.86 3.30
C LEU A 77 -1.97 7.12 3.95
N ASP A 78 -2.03 8.06 4.89
CA ASP A 78 -3.29 8.41 5.57
C ASP A 78 -4.32 9.01 4.60
N ARG A 79 -3.88 9.86 3.66
CA ARG A 79 -4.74 10.42 2.61
C ARG A 79 -5.33 9.34 1.72
N VAL A 80 -4.52 8.38 1.27
CA VAL A 80 -4.98 7.28 0.42
C VAL A 80 -5.96 6.38 1.19
N TYR A 81 -5.60 5.99 2.42
CA TYR A 81 -6.46 5.21 3.31
C TYR A 81 -7.84 5.85 3.52
N ARG A 82 -7.87 7.12 3.93
CA ARG A 82 -9.15 7.86 4.12
C ARG A 82 -9.96 7.90 2.84
N GLY A 83 -9.31 8.18 1.70
CA GLY A 83 -9.97 8.20 0.40
C GLY A 83 -10.65 6.87 0.05
N LEU A 84 -10.01 5.75 0.36
CA LEU A 84 -10.58 4.41 0.15
C LEU A 84 -11.74 4.13 1.11
N ARG A 85 -11.58 4.44 2.40
CA ARG A 85 -12.65 4.25 3.39
C ARG A 85 -13.89 5.08 3.07
N SER A 86 -13.71 6.35 2.71
CA SER A 86 -14.82 7.21 2.28
C SER A 86 -15.56 6.63 1.06
N ARG A 87 -14.83 6.15 0.05
CA ARG A 87 -15.42 5.53 -1.14
C ARG A 87 -16.11 4.19 -0.84
N SER A 88 -15.55 3.39 0.08
CA SER A 88 -16.10 2.09 0.49
C SER A 88 -17.46 2.29 1.12
N HIS A 89 -17.54 3.27 2.02
CA HIS A 89 -18.77 3.68 2.68
C HIS A 89 -19.81 4.19 1.68
N GLN A 90 -19.43 5.07 0.75
CA GLN A 90 -20.34 5.61 -0.27
C GLN A 90 -20.92 4.55 -1.21
N ARG A 91 -20.12 3.54 -1.58
CA ARG A 91 -20.52 2.51 -2.56
C ARG A 91 -21.07 1.24 -1.91
N ASN A 92 -21.05 1.14 -0.58
CA ASN A 92 -21.38 -0.07 0.18
C ASN A 92 -20.66 -1.32 -0.36
N VAL A 93 -19.38 -1.17 -0.72
CA VAL A 93 -18.51 -2.26 -1.17
C VAL A 93 -17.29 -2.36 -0.25
N PRO A 94 -16.73 -3.56 -0.03
CA PRO A 94 -15.49 -3.71 0.72
C PRO A 94 -14.37 -2.84 0.13
N ALA A 95 -13.55 -2.23 0.99
CA ALA A 95 -12.42 -1.39 0.57
C ALA A 95 -11.50 -2.10 -0.43
N LEU A 96 -11.36 -3.42 -0.28
CA LEU A 96 -10.70 -4.30 -1.21
C LEU A 96 -11.13 -4.10 -2.68
N HIS A 97 -12.43 -3.95 -2.94
CA HIS A 97 -12.98 -3.88 -4.29
C HIS A 97 -12.63 -2.56 -5.01
N LEU A 98 -12.32 -1.51 -4.25
CA LEU A 98 -11.95 -0.21 -4.80
C LEU A 98 -10.52 -0.16 -5.33
N TRP A 99 -9.68 -1.12 -4.95
CA TRP A 99 -8.30 -1.24 -5.39
C TRP A 99 -8.14 -1.81 -6.80
N LEU A 100 -9.20 -2.41 -7.36
CA LEU A 100 -9.20 -2.99 -8.70
C LEU A 100 -9.62 -2.00 -9.80
N VAL A 101 -10.01 -0.77 -9.45
CA VAL A 101 -10.68 0.16 -10.40
C VAL A 101 -10.10 1.57 -10.42
N THR A 102 -8.97 1.81 -9.76
CA THR A 102 -8.25 3.10 -9.87
C THR A 102 -7.05 2.96 -10.80
N PRO A 103 -7.04 3.64 -11.97
CA PRO A 103 -5.92 3.64 -12.90
C PRO A 103 -4.64 4.27 -12.31
#